data_AF-I7MKV5-F1
#
_entry.id   AF-I7MKV5-F1
#
_cell.length_a   1.000
_cell.length_b   1.000
_cell.length_c   1.000
_cell.angle_alpha   90.00
_cell.angle_beta   90.00
_cell.angle_gamma   90.00
#
_symmetry.space_group_name_H-M   'P 1'
#
loop_
_entity.id
_entity.type
_entity.pdbx_description
1 polymer ?
#
loop_
_entity_poly.entity_id
_entity_poly.type
_entity_poly.pdbx_seq_one_letter_code
_entity_poly.pdbx_strand_id
1 'polypeptide(L)'
;MLLSQSIQKAVANAFKQISRSQYKAISCFSSSDKNDNGSNNQEGDSSKNNEKKQATTNDDIYIHKTSYNLEQFKSYTQNVEKALKDLNQEKEKLENSSPFDLLPRRKRRVYDRPLHDLDISNYECWRSYDKMIFKTHKHAARVVCKINLSPRALKHAFGIGSDVSRNSDVSTREYDFEDSNLDSFLLYDYKATTEYHGNNDPNYDYQNQDQVPPKKRKQQHPTPQEFWESDEPHAFRVNCSNYADYHKFKKWIQTEIEKRASEKSYEEKIIERFGPYKIYDQYDQKYDLVKEPSVFKYGREYYLEKGKKFSEKEMEENPYLKPIKPAKQMEDKYRVAWPYQWNPKPTQ
;
A
#
# COMPACT_ATOMS: atom_id res chain seq x y z
N MET A 1 -53.85 6.34 35.48
CA MET A 1 -53.32 7.34 34.52
C MET A 1 -52.00 8.00 34.93
N LEU A 2 -51.47 7.84 36.16
CA LEU A 2 -50.22 8.48 36.58
C LEU A 2 -48.93 7.72 36.17
N LEU A 3 -49.02 6.42 35.82
CA LEU A 3 -47.85 5.64 35.40
C LEU A 3 -47.32 6.02 34.01
N SER A 4 -48.16 6.45 33.07
CA SER A 4 -47.67 6.74 31.71
C SER A 4 -46.87 8.05 31.64
N GLN A 5 -47.18 9.02 32.48
CA GLN A 5 -46.44 10.29 32.53
C GLN A 5 -45.04 10.13 33.13
N SER A 6 -44.86 9.21 34.08
CA SER A 6 -43.56 8.88 34.67
C SER A 6 -42.62 8.22 33.63
N ILE A 7 -43.15 7.27 32.86
CA ILE A 7 -42.40 6.56 31.81
C ILE A 7 -42.04 7.53 30.68
N GLN A 8 -42.97 8.40 30.27
CA GLN A 8 -42.69 9.41 29.24
C GLN A 8 -41.60 10.41 29.68
N LYS A 9 -41.58 10.83 30.96
CA LYS A 9 -40.51 11.67 31.51
C LYS A 9 -39.15 10.95 31.57
N ALA A 10 -39.14 9.67 31.91
CA ALA A 10 -37.92 8.87 31.97
C ALA A 10 -37.30 8.67 30.58
N VAL A 11 -38.13 8.38 29.57
CA VAL A 11 -37.70 8.23 28.17
C VAL A 11 -37.18 9.56 27.61
N ALA A 12 -37.88 10.67 27.88
CA ALA A 12 -37.43 12.00 27.44
C ALA A 12 -36.07 12.42 28.06
N ASN A 13 -35.81 12.04 29.31
CA ASN A 13 -34.53 12.31 29.97
C ASN A 13 -33.39 11.44 29.44
N ALA A 14 -33.66 10.18 29.09
CA ALA A 14 -32.68 9.27 28.49
C ALA A 14 -32.22 9.77 27.10
N PHE A 15 -33.15 10.22 26.26
CA PHE A 15 -32.81 10.80 24.95
C PHE A 15 -31.98 12.09 25.05
N LYS A 16 -32.22 12.93 26.08
CA LYS A 16 -31.45 14.15 26.33
C LYS A 16 -29.99 13.89 26.77
N GLN A 17 -29.72 12.76 27.42
CA GLN A 17 -28.35 12.39 27.81
C GLN A 17 -27.54 11.82 26.63
N ILE A 18 -28.18 11.08 25.73
CA ILE A 18 -27.54 10.49 24.55
C ILE A 18 -27.13 11.57 23.54
N SER A 19 -27.97 12.59 23.32
CA SER A 19 -27.60 13.67 22.39
C SER A 19 -26.42 14.52 22.90
N ARG A 20 -26.32 14.74 24.21
CA ARG A 20 -25.20 15.50 24.82
C ARG A 20 -23.86 14.76 24.74
N SER A 21 -23.86 13.42 24.76
CA SER A 21 -22.62 12.65 24.64
C SER A 21 -22.10 12.62 23.20
N GLN A 22 -22.99 12.60 22.20
CA GLN A 22 -22.63 12.61 20.78
C GLN A 22 -22.07 13.96 20.31
N TYR A 23 -22.62 15.09 20.77
CA TYR A 23 -22.07 16.41 20.41
C TYR A 23 -20.67 16.66 21.01
N LYS A 24 -20.34 16.04 22.15
CA LYS A 24 -19.00 16.15 22.76
C LYS A 24 -17.94 15.31 22.05
N ALA A 25 -18.35 14.26 21.32
CA ALA A 25 -17.44 13.42 20.54
C ALA A 25 -17.08 14.04 19.17
N ILE A 26 -17.96 14.88 18.61
CA ILE A 26 -17.76 15.51 17.30
C ILE A 26 -16.84 16.75 17.39
N SER A 27 -16.81 17.45 18.52
CA SER A 27 -15.91 18.61 18.71
C SER A 27 -14.43 18.25 18.91
N CYS A 28 -14.07 16.96 19.00
CA CYS A 28 -12.69 16.51 19.20
C CYS A 28 -11.99 16.04 17.90
N PHE A 29 -12.64 16.15 16.73
CA PHE A 29 -12.11 15.61 15.47
C PHE A 29 -11.85 16.64 14.36
N SER A 30 -11.91 17.94 14.65
CA SER A 30 -11.56 18.99 13.68
C SER A 30 -10.50 19.95 14.24
N SER A 31 -9.26 19.48 14.36
CA SER A 31 -8.09 20.34 14.64
C SER A 31 -6.79 19.64 14.20
N SER A 32 -6.44 19.72 12.92
CA SER A 32 -5.05 19.73 12.44
C SER A 32 -5.06 20.20 10.99
N ASP A 33 -4.03 20.96 10.61
CA ASP A 33 -3.73 21.50 9.28
C ASP A 33 -4.38 22.83 8.91
N LYS A 34 -3.90 23.92 9.55
CA LYS A 34 -3.48 25.16 8.86
C LYS A 34 -2.43 25.92 9.68
N ASN A 35 -1.24 26.08 9.12
CA ASN A 35 -0.22 27.13 9.35
C ASN A 35 0.55 27.21 8.02
N ASP A 36 1.00 28.33 7.46
CA ASP A 36 1.12 29.72 7.89
C ASP A 36 1.13 30.59 6.63
N ASN A 37 0.56 31.80 6.71
CA ASN A 37 1.14 33.00 6.10
C ASN A 37 0.41 34.26 6.60
N GLY A 38 1.08 34.97 7.50
CA GLY A 38 1.38 36.39 7.31
C GLY A 38 0.29 37.45 7.41
N SER A 39 0.31 38.15 8.55
CA SER A 39 0.27 39.62 8.72
C SER A 39 -1.04 40.33 9.12
N ASN A 40 -0.90 40.94 10.31
CA ASN A 40 -1.31 42.27 10.77
C ASN A 40 -2.80 42.64 11.02
N ASN A 41 -3.03 42.93 12.31
CA ASN A 41 -3.71 44.11 12.90
C ASN A 41 -5.16 44.39 12.48
N GLN A 42 -6.11 44.27 13.41
CA GLN A 42 -6.57 45.39 14.26
C GLN A 42 -7.75 44.97 15.14
N GLU A 43 -7.79 45.56 16.33
CA GLU A 43 -8.84 45.50 17.33
C GLU A 43 -10.21 45.90 16.78
N GLY A 44 -11.26 45.23 17.21
CA GLY A 44 -12.62 45.48 16.75
C GLY A 44 -13.65 44.78 17.63
N ASP A 45 -13.94 45.42 18.75
CA ASP A 45 -15.02 45.16 19.68
C ASP A 45 -16.36 44.96 18.95
N SER A 46 -17.04 43.82 19.18
CA SER A 46 -18.49 43.72 18.98
C SER A 46 -19.06 42.47 19.64
N SER A 47 -19.51 42.67 20.88
CA SER A 47 -20.45 41.79 21.55
C SER A 47 -21.77 41.75 20.78
N LYS A 48 -22.08 40.62 20.14
CA LYS A 48 -23.44 40.32 19.63
C LYS A 48 -23.92 38.96 20.13
N ASN A 49 -24.99 39.05 20.91
CA ASN A 49 -25.82 37.97 21.42
C ASN A 49 -26.24 37.01 20.31
N ASN A 50 -25.95 35.72 20.48
CA ASN A 50 -26.56 34.64 19.71
C ASN A 50 -27.36 33.76 20.67
N GLU A 51 -28.59 34.16 20.94
CA GLU A 51 -29.63 33.25 21.42
C GLU A 51 -29.92 32.22 20.33
N LYS A 52 -29.26 31.06 20.43
CA LYS A 52 -29.66 29.88 19.65
C LYS A 52 -31.02 29.40 20.14
N LYS A 53 -32.08 29.83 19.45
CA LYS A 53 -33.39 29.17 19.48
C LYS A 53 -33.19 27.69 19.18
N GLN A 54 -33.48 26.84 20.16
CA GLN A 54 -33.59 25.40 19.97
C GLN A 54 -34.80 25.15 19.07
N ALA A 55 -34.55 24.89 17.79
CA ALA A 55 -35.56 24.35 16.89
C ALA A 55 -35.93 22.94 17.39
N THR A 56 -37.07 22.82 18.05
CA THR A 56 -37.73 21.53 18.27
C THR A 56 -38.22 21.06 16.91
N THR A 57 -37.45 20.19 16.26
CA THR A 57 -37.90 19.39 15.11
C THR A 57 -38.95 18.40 15.60
N ASN A 58 -40.20 18.87 15.72
CA ASN A 58 -41.34 17.99 15.55
C ASN A 58 -41.37 17.68 14.06
N ASP A 59 -40.68 16.63 13.65
CA ASP A 59 -40.88 16.01 12.35
C ASP A 59 -42.26 15.35 12.38
N ASP A 60 -43.30 16.18 12.29
CA ASP A 60 -44.64 15.72 12.00
C ASP A 60 -44.59 15.10 10.62
N ILE A 61 -44.58 13.76 10.61
CA ILE A 61 -44.62 12.93 9.41
C ILE A 61 -45.73 13.49 8.53
N TYR A 62 -45.36 14.01 7.36
CA TYR A 62 -46.31 14.53 6.38
C TYR A 62 -47.16 13.36 5.86
N ILE A 63 -48.33 13.18 6.45
CA ILE A 63 -49.34 12.22 5.98
C ILE A 63 -50.12 12.91 4.86
N HIS A 64 -49.87 12.49 3.60
CA HIS A 64 -50.63 12.96 2.44
C HIS A 64 -52.13 12.73 2.69
N LYS A 65 -52.93 13.79 2.84
CA LYS A 65 -54.39 13.72 3.09
C LYS A 65 -55.22 13.46 1.85
N THR A 66 -54.59 13.39 0.67
CA THR A 66 -55.27 13.07 -0.58
C THR A 66 -55.52 11.57 -0.63
N SER A 67 -56.79 11.17 -0.51
CA SER A 67 -57.23 9.81 -0.80
C SER A 67 -57.06 9.54 -2.29
N TYR A 68 -55.86 9.12 -2.70
CA TYR A 68 -55.67 8.53 -4.01
C TYR A 68 -56.56 7.29 -4.08
N ASN A 69 -57.30 7.16 -5.18
CA ASN A 69 -58.12 5.99 -5.45
C ASN A 69 -57.16 4.79 -5.54
N LEU A 70 -57.07 3.99 -4.46
CA LEU A 70 -56.07 2.93 -4.29
C LEU A 70 -56.14 1.87 -5.40
N GLU A 71 -57.27 1.80 -6.10
CA GLU A 71 -57.51 0.93 -7.25
C GLU A 71 -56.80 1.40 -8.54
N GLN A 72 -56.54 2.70 -8.70
CA GLN A 72 -55.94 3.26 -9.91
C GLN A 72 -54.40 3.18 -9.92
N PHE A 73 -53.74 3.06 -8.75
CA PHE A 73 -52.28 3.08 -8.64
C PHE A 73 -51.74 1.88 -7.86
N LYS A 74 -51.96 0.66 -8.39
CA LYS A 74 -51.52 -0.61 -7.78
C LYS A 74 -50.01 -0.67 -7.47
N SER A 75 -49.17 -0.04 -8.29
CA SER A 75 -47.72 0.01 -8.06
C SER A 75 -47.36 0.84 -6.83
N TYR A 76 -48.08 1.95 -6.61
CA TYR A 76 -47.87 2.81 -5.45
C TYR A 76 -48.31 2.11 -4.17
N THR A 77 -49.46 1.44 -4.16
CA THR A 77 -49.94 0.70 -2.99
C THR A 77 -49.00 -0.43 -2.60
N GLN A 78 -48.49 -1.20 -3.57
CA GLN A 78 -47.47 -2.23 -3.33
C GLN A 78 -46.18 -1.66 -2.74
N ASN A 79 -45.72 -0.50 -3.21
CA ASN A 79 -44.52 0.16 -2.67
C ASN A 79 -44.73 0.67 -1.25
N VAL A 80 -45.91 1.22 -0.94
CA VAL A 80 -46.28 1.67 0.41
C VAL A 80 -46.38 0.48 1.36
N GLU A 81 -47.05 -0.60 0.96
CA GLU A 81 -47.15 -1.83 1.77
C GLU A 81 -45.78 -2.44 2.04
N LYS A 82 -44.89 -2.46 1.04
CA LYS A 82 -43.51 -2.93 1.20
C LYS A 82 -42.74 -2.05 2.17
N ALA A 83 -42.81 -0.72 2.02
CA ALA A 83 -42.14 0.21 2.92
C ALA A 83 -42.63 0.08 4.36
N LEU A 84 -43.93 -0.14 4.58
CA LEU A 84 -44.50 -0.38 5.92
C LEU A 84 -44.02 -1.72 6.51
N LYS A 85 -43.91 -2.77 5.71
CA LYS A 85 -43.34 -4.06 6.14
C LYS A 85 -41.87 -3.93 6.52
N ASP A 86 -41.07 -3.27 5.69
CA ASP A 86 -39.64 -3.05 5.95
C ASP A 86 -39.45 -2.25 7.26
N LEU A 87 -40.26 -1.21 7.47
CA LEU A 87 -40.23 -0.39 8.69
C LEU A 87 -40.62 -1.18 9.95
N ASN A 88 -41.64 -2.05 9.87
CA ASN A 88 -42.02 -2.91 10.99
C ASN A 88 -40.93 -3.94 11.31
N GLN A 89 -40.29 -4.53 10.29
CA GLN A 89 -39.16 -5.44 10.48
C GLN A 89 -37.95 -4.74 11.12
N GLU A 90 -37.67 -3.49 10.75
CA GLU A 90 -36.59 -2.71 11.39
C GLU A 90 -36.91 -2.41 12.85
N LYS A 91 -38.16 -2.05 13.17
CA LYS A 91 -38.61 -1.85 14.56
C LYS A 91 -38.49 -3.12 15.40
N GLU A 92 -38.94 -4.26 14.88
CA GLU A 92 -38.80 -5.54 15.57
C GLU A 92 -37.33 -5.92 15.77
N LYS A 93 -36.45 -5.65 14.80
CA LYS A 93 -35.00 -5.86 14.96
C LYS A 93 -34.41 -4.95 16.04
N LEU A 94 -34.80 -3.67 16.06
CA LEU A 94 -34.37 -2.71 17.08
C LEU A 94 -34.81 -3.12 18.48
N GLU A 95 -36.06 -3.57 18.65
CA GLU A 95 -36.61 -4.01 19.93
C GLU A 95 -35.97 -5.31 20.44
N ASN A 96 -35.63 -6.24 19.54
CA ASN A 96 -35.08 -7.55 19.92
C ASN A 96 -33.55 -7.61 19.95
N SER A 97 -32.85 -6.60 19.43
CA SER A 97 -31.38 -6.57 19.38
C SER A 97 -30.77 -6.00 20.66
N SER A 98 -29.58 -6.50 21.04
CA SER A 98 -28.86 -5.92 22.18
C SER A 98 -28.28 -4.55 21.80
N PRO A 99 -28.09 -3.63 22.76
CA PRO A 99 -27.45 -2.32 22.50
C PRO A 99 -26.07 -2.42 21.83
N PHE A 100 -25.38 -3.56 21.97
CA PHE A 100 -24.08 -3.83 21.33
C PHE A 100 -24.17 -4.22 19.86
N ASP A 101 -25.31 -4.73 19.40
CA ASP A 101 -25.54 -5.12 18.01
C ASP A 101 -25.99 -3.93 17.15
N LEU A 102 -26.56 -2.90 17.79
CA LEU A 102 -26.96 -1.63 17.17
C LEU A 102 -25.79 -0.67 16.91
N LEU A 103 -24.64 -0.90 17.56
CA LEU A 103 -23.45 -0.13 17.27
C LEU A 103 -22.97 -0.49 15.85
N PRO A 104 -22.79 0.49 14.94
CA PRO A 104 -22.29 0.22 13.61
C PRO A 104 -20.88 -0.35 13.71
N ARG A 105 -20.77 -1.68 13.73
CA ARG A 105 -19.49 -2.36 13.54
C ARG A 105 -19.05 -2.00 12.14
N ARG A 106 -17.87 -1.37 12.02
CA ARG A 106 -17.23 -1.16 10.72
C ARG A 106 -17.28 -2.49 9.97
N LYS A 107 -18.08 -2.56 8.89
CA LYS A 107 -18.11 -3.74 8.02
C LYS A 107 -16.65 -3.94 7.59
N ARG A 108 -16.05 -5.05 8.02
CA ARG A 108 -14.73 -5.45 7.50
C ARG A 108 -14.90 -5.55 6.00
N ARG A 109 -14.01 -4.91 5.24
CA ARG A 109 -14.02 -5.06 3.78
C ARG A 109 -13.95 -6.57 3.49
N VAL A 110 -14.91 -7.06 2.73
CA VAL A 110 -14.84 -8.42 2.19
C VAL A 110 -13.75 -8.34 1.13
N TYR A 111 -12.67 -9.09 1.33
CA TYR A 111 -11.64 -9.24 0.32
C TYR A 111 -12.14 -10.30 -0.67
N ASP A 112 -12.14 -9.99 -1.96
CA ASP A 112 -12.53 -10.95 -3.00
C ASP A 112 -11.52 -12.10 -3.17
N ARG A 113 -10.37 -12.03 -2.48
CA ARG A 113 -9.33 -13.06 -2.54
C ARG A 113 -9.62 -14.19 -1.55
N PRO A 114 -9.44 -15.47 -1.95
CA PRO A 114 -9.52 -16.58 -1.01
C PRO A 114 -8.48 -16.38 0.10
N LEU A 115 -8.89 -16.54 1.36
CA LEU A 115 -8.03 -16.28 2.53
C LEU A 115 -6.74 -17.13 2.55
N HIS A 116 -6.73 -18.25 1.82
CA HIS A 116 -5.68 -19.26 1.84
C HIS A 116 -5.38 -19.83 0.44
N ASP A 117 -5.39 -18.99 -0.59
CA ASP A 117 -4.88 -19.42 -1.88
C ASP A 117 -3.35 -19.56 -1.80
N LEU A 118 -2.87 -20.80 -1.72
CA LEU A 118 -1.46 -21.15 -1.70
C LEU A 118 -0.95 -21.57 -3.08
N ASP A 119 -1.77 -21.46 -4.12
CA ASP A 119 -1.33 -21.73 -5.47
C ASP A 119 -0.42 -20.61 -5.98
N ILE A 120 0.78 -21.02 -6.38
CA ILE A 120 1.84 -20.15 -6.90
C ILE A 120 2.01 -20.32 -8.42
N SER A 121 1.16 -21.12 -9.09
CA SER A 121 1.22 -21.39 -10.53
C SER A 121 1.30 -20.12 -11.39
N ASN A 122 0.54 -19.09 -11.01
CA ASN A 122 0.49 -17.78 -11.69
C ASN A 122 1.11 -16.66 -10.83
N TYR A 123 1.94 -17.00 -9.84
CA TYR A 123 2.58 -16.03 -8.96
C TYR A 123 4.04 -15.83 -9.36
N GLU A 124 4.33 -14.66 -9.90
CA GLU A 124 5.69 -14.24 -10.22
C GLU A 124 6.08 -13.07 -9.32
N CYS A 125 7.32 -13.10 -8.85
CA CYS A 125 7.93 -12.04 -8.06
C CYS A 125 9.39 -11.91 -8.44
N TRP A 126 9.93 -10.71 -8.33
CA TRP A 126 11.32 -10.42 -8.66
C TRP A 126 11.91 -9.42 -7.66
N ARG A 127 13.24 -9.45 -7.53
CA ARG A 127 13.96 -8.45 -6.76
C ARG A 127 13.82 -7.09 -7.46
N SER A 128 13.37 -6.08 -6.73
CA SER A 128 13.24 -4.71 -7.24
C SER A 128 14.37 -3.85 -6.67
N TYR A 129 14.99 -3.03 -7.52
CA TYR A 129 16.00 -2.06 -7.11
C TYR A 129 15.46 -0.62 -7.12
N ASP A 130 14.40 -0.38 -7.90
CA ASP A 130 13.82 0.95 -8.09
C ASP A 130 12.65 1.22 -7.15
N LYS A 131 11.86 0.18 -6.82
CA LYS A 131 10.69 0.33 -5.95
C LYS A 131 11.02 -0.11 -4.54
N MET A 132 10.88 0.84 -3.62
CA MET A 132 11.11 0.64 -2.20
C MET A 132 9.80 0.87 -1.44
N ILE A 133 9.51 0.02 -0.45
CA ILE A 133 8.43 0.31 0.50
C ILE A 133 8.80 1.55 1.30
N PHE A 134 8.00 2.61 1.19
CA PHE A 134 8.18 3.82 1.98
C PHE A 134 7.77 3.57 3.44
N LYS A 135 8.69 3.87 4.37
CA LYS A 135 8.45 3.85 5.81
C LYS A 135 8.71 5.24 6.37
N THR A 136 7.71 5.85 7.00
CA THR A 136 7.88 7.12 7.72
C THR A 136 8.77 6.96 8.96
N HIS A 137 8.72 5.80 9.61
CA HIS A 137 9.61 5.38 10.69
C HIS A 137 9.77 3.85 10.69
N LYS A 138 10.74 3.33 11.44
CA LYS A 138 11.08 1.88 11.50
C LYS A 138 9.91 0.94 11.83
N HIS A 139 8.86 1.43 12.46
CA HIS A 139 7.67 0.67 12.87
C HIS A 139 6.41 1.05 12.05
N ALA A 140 6.54 1.90 11.04
CA ALA A 140 5.40 2.41 10.27
C ALA A 140 4.70 1.30 9.48
N ALA A 141 5.49 0.41 8.88
CA ALA A 141 4.96 -0.75 8.20
C ALA A 141 4.96 -1.97 9.14
N ARG A 142 3.83 -2.66 9.17
CA ARG A 142 3.63 -3.86 9.99
C ARG A 142 4.49 -5.01 9.45
N VAL A 143 5.12 -5.74 10.37
CA VAL A 143 5.74 -7.03 10.05
C VAL A 143 4.62 -8.04 9.87
N VAL A 144 4.47 -8.56 8.66
CA VAL A 144 3.34 -9.41 8.28
C VAL A 144 3.67 -10.88 8.51
N CYS A 145 4.90 -11.30 8.22
CA CYS A 145 5.36 -12.66 8.54
C CYS A 145 6.84 -12.71 8.90
N LYS A 146 7.24 -13.88 9.43
CA LYS A 146 8.63 -14.28 9.62
C LYS A 146 8.91 -15.49 8.74
N ILE A 147 10.05 -15.49 8.07
CA ILE A 147 10.49 -16.57 7.19
C ILE A 147 11.87 -17.02 7.65
N ASN A 148 12.04 -18.32 7.88
CA ASN A 148 13.34 -18.88 8.22
C ASN A 148 14.06 -19.20 6.91
N LEU A 149 15.15 -18.48 6.62
CA LEU A 149 15.94 -18.63 5.38
C LEU A 149 17.42 -18.70 5.75
N SER A 150 18.22 -19.44 4.98
CA SER A 150 19.68 -19.35 5.06
C SER A 150 20.13 -18.02 4.43
N PRO A 151 20.91 -17.18 5.15
CA PRO A 151 21.44 -15.93 4.59
C PRO A 151 22.34 -16.17 3.38
N ARG A 152 23.17 -17.21 3.40
CA ARG A 152 24.03 -17.58 2.27
C ARG A 152 23.21 -18.00 1.07
N ALA A 153 22.17 -18.83 1.25
CA ALA A 153 21.29 -19.23 0.16
C ALA A 153 20.50 -18.04 -0.42
N LEU A 154 20.05 -17.11 0.44
CA LEU A 154 19.39 -15.88 0.02
C LEU A 154 20.31 -14.99 -0.83
N LYS A 155 21.56 -14.79 -0.36
CA LYS A 155 22.61 -14.06 -1.10
C LYS A 155 22.94 -14.76 -2.42
N HIS A 156 23.03 -16.08 -2.44
CA HIS A 156 23.28 -16.85 -3.65
C HIS A 156 22.16 -16.68 -4.68
N ALA A 157 20.90 -16.77 -4.25
CA ALA A 157 19.73 -16.70 -5.12
C ALA A 157 19.47 -15.30 -5.68
N PHE A 158 19.67 -14.25 -4.88
CA PHE A 158 19.25 -12.88 -5.21
C PHE A 158 20.37 -11.85 -5.21
N GLY A 159 21.61 -12.21 -4.83
CA GLY A 159 22.76 -11.31 -4.71
C GLY A 159 22.86 -10.63 -3.34
N ILE A 160 23.88 -9.80 -3.16
CA ILE A 160 24.03 -8.97 -1.94
C ILE A 160 22.82 -8.05 -1.76
N GLY A 161 22.25 -8.04 -0.55
CA GLY A 161 21.18 -7.13 -0.15
C GLY A 161 21.61 -5.67 -0.17
N SER A 162 20.64 -4.77 -0.33
CA SER A 162 20.88 -3.33 -0.30
C SER A 162 21.32 -2.89 1.10
N ASP A 163 22.10 -1.81 1.15
CA ASP A 163 22.42 -1.15 2.41
C ASP A 163 21.14 -0.65 3.08
N VAL A 164 21.18 -0.58 4.40
CA VAL A 164 19.98 -0.41 5.21
C VAL A 164 19.61 1.06 5.24
N SER A 165 18.45 1.37 4.67
CA SER A 165 17.91 2.74 4.65
C SER A 165 16.74 2.91 5.62
N ARG A 166 15.92 1.88 5.80
CA ARG A 166 14.64 1.98 6.53
C ARG A 166 14.65 1.32 7.90
N ASN A 167 15.56 0.38 8.12
CA ASN A 167 15.64 -0.45 9.32
C ASN A 167 17.04 -0.41 9.98
N SER A 168 17.75 0.73 9.92
CA SER A 168 19.15 0.89 10.36
C SER A 168 19.45 0.25 11.73
N ASP A 169 18.56 0.46 12.70
CA ASP A 169 18.76 0.01 14.09
C ASP A 169 18.45 -1.48 14.31
N VAL A 170 18.02 -2.21 13.29
CA VAL A 170 17.50 -3.58 13.45
C VAL A 170 17.92 -4.59 12.40
N SER A 171 18.46 -4.17 11.25
CA SER A 171 18.83 -5.07 10.15
C SER A 171 20.15 -4.69 9.52
N THR A 172 20.95 -5.68 9.13
CA THR A 172 22.22 -5.47 8.44
C THR A 172 22.05 -5.28 6.93
N ARG A 173 21.02 -5.89 6.31
CA ARG A 173 20.70 -5.71 4.87
C ARG A 173 19.20 -5.74 4.61
N GLU A 174 18.81 -5.14 3.49
CA GLU A 174 17.43 -5.10 3.01
C GLU A 174 17.29 -5.68 1.59
N TYR A 175 16.20 -6.40 1.34
CA TYR A 175 15.84 -6.90 0.02
C TYR A 175 14.43 -6.44 -0.33
N ASP A 176 14.33 -5.64 -1.39
CA ASP A 176 13.06 -5.24 -1.96
C ASP A 176 12.64 -6.20 -3.07
N PHE A 177 11.37 -6.57 -3.06
CA PHE A 177 10.74 -7.41 -4.06
C PHE A 177 9.44 -6.79 -4.53
N GLU A 178 9.06 -7.13 -5.74
CA GLU A 178 7.81 -6.74 -6.36
C GLU A 178 7.19 -7.96 -7.04
N ASP A 179 5.88 -8.15 -6.87
CA ASP A 179 5.15 -9.21 -7.56
C ASP A 179 4.48 -8.73 -8.85
N SER A 180 3.89 -9.67 -9.58
CA SER A 180 3.14 -9.42 -10.82
C SER A 180 1.95 -8.48 -10.66
N ASN A 181 1.45 -8.25 -9.43
CA ASN A 181 0.38 -7.32 -9.12
C ASN A 181 0.89 -5.95 -8.65
N LEU A 182 2.20 -5.70 -8.76
CA LEU A 182 2.89 -4.51 -8.27
C LEU A 182 2.82 -4.35 -6.74
N ASP A 183 2.53 -5.44 -6.02
CA ASP A 183 2.63 -5.45 -4.58
C ASP A 183 4.11 -5.54 -4.18
N SER A 184 4.53 -4.64 -3.29
CA SER A 184 5.91 -4.58 -2.84
C SER A 184 6.11 -5.34 -1.53
N PHE A 185 7.26 -6.01 -1.40
CA PHE A 185 7.71 -6.73 -0.21
C PHE A 185 9.11 -6.25 0.17
N LEU A 186 9.35 -6.12 1.48
CA LEU A 186 10.64 -5.80 2.06
C LEU A 186 11.01 -6.91 3.03
N LEU A 187 12.06 -7.65 2.68
CA LEU A 187 12.64 -8.71 3.48
C LEU A 187 13.94 -8.20 4.13
N TYR A 188 14.12 -8.44 5.42
CA TYR A 188 15.30 -7.99 6.15
C TYR A 188 15.60 -8.91 7.34
N ASP A 189 16.88 -9.02 7.72
CA ASP A 189 17.30 -9.71 8.93
C ASP A 189 16.91 -8.89 10.17
N TYR A 190 16.60 -9.53 11.30
CA TYR A 190 16.20 -8.81 12.51
C TYR A 190 17.10 -9.12 13.69
N LYS A 191 18.01 -8.19 14.01
CA LYS A 191 18.88 -8.22 15.19
C LYS A 191 19.56 -9.59 15.36
N ALA A 192 20.07 -10.16 14.27
CA ALA A 192 20.69 -11.47 14.30
C ALA A 192 22.19 -11.41 14.64
N THR A 193 22.83 -10.26 14.40
CA THR A 193 24.29 -10.10 14.38
C THR A 193 24.83 -9.36 15.61
N THR A 194 26.15 -9.41 15.81
CA THR A 194 26.87 -8.67 16.85
C THR A 194 26.71 -7.15 16.76
N GLU A 195 26.38 -6.60 15.58
CA GLU A 195 26.12 -5.17 15.39
C GLU A 195 25.05 -4.63 16.35
N TYR A 196 24.09 -5.48 16.73
CA TYR A 196 22.97 -5.10 17.59
C TYR A 196 23.10 -5.56 19.05
N HIS A 197 23.90 -6.61 19.31
CA HIS A 197 24.05 -7.20 20.64
C HIS A 197 25.41 -6.91 21.29
N GLY A 198 26.32 -6.26 20.56
CA GLY A 198 27.70 -6.08 20.93
C GLY A 198 28.56 -7.29 20.55
N ASN A 199 29.87 -7.14 20.74
CA ASN A 199 30.82 -8.22 20.50
C ASN A 199 30.64 -9.35 21.52
N ASN A 200 30.80 -10.59 21.07
CA ASN A 200 30.82 -11.74 21.97
C ASN A 200 32.05 -11.64 22.90
N ASP A 201 31.86 -11.99 24.16
CA ASP A 201 32.92 -12.03 25.15
C ASP A 201 33.67 -13.37 25.02
N PRO A 202 34.97 -13.37 24.64
CA PRO A 202 35.71 -14.61 24.38
C PRO A 202 35.87 -15.49 25.63
N ASN A 203 35.74 -14.92 26.82
CA ASN A 203 35.90 -15.64 28.09
C ASN A 203 34.57 -16.15 28.66
N TYR A 204 33.44 -15.88 28.01
CA TYR A 204 32.13 -16.29 28.48
C TYR A 204 31.76 -17.68 27.96
N ASP A 205 31.32 -18.58 28.84
CA ASP A 205 30.81 -19.89 28.44
C ASP A 205 29.36 -19.80 27.99
N TYR A 206 29.17 -19.71 26.66
CA TYR A 206 27.86 -19.64 26.05
C TYR A 206 27.12 -20.98 26.05
N GLN A 207 27.81 -22.11 26.20
CA GLN A 207 27.20 -23.44 26.08
C GLN A 207 26.63 -23.90 27.42
N ASN A 208 27.36 -23.68 28.53
CA ASN A 208 26.96 -24.17 29.85
C ASN A 208 26.35 -23.06 30.71
N GLN A 209 25.12 -22.66 30.39
CA GLN A 209 24.40 -21.58 31.09
C GLN A 209 23.21 -22.06 31.94
N ASP A 210 23.17 -23.35 32.30
CA ASP A 210 22.03 -23.90 33.03
C ASP A 210 21.86 -23.29 34.42
N GLN A 211 22.98 -22.91 35.06
CA GLN A 211 22.99 -22.17 36.32
C GLN A 211 22.47 -20.72 36.22
N VAL A 212 22.41 -20.14 35.02
CA VAL A 212 21.94 -18.76 34.82
C VAL A 212 20.43 -18.76 34.52
N PRO A 213 19.63 -17.86 35.14
CA PRO A 213 18.22 -17.73 34.83
C PRO A 213 17.99 -17.44 33.34
N PRO A 214 16.98 -18.03 32.67
CA PRO A 214 16.76 -17.88 31.23
C PRO A 214 16.76 -16.45 30.70
N LYS A 215 16.25 -15.48 31.48
CA LYS A 215 16.22 -14.05 31.12
C LYS A 215 17.59 -13.36 31.09
N LYS A 216 18.61 -13.97 31.73
CA LYS A 216 19.98 -13.44 31.84
C LYS A 216 20.99 -14.24 31.02
N ARG A 217 20.56 -15.33 30.37
CA ARG A 217 21.43 -16.13 29.52
C ARG A 217 21.85 -15.29 28.31
N LYS A 218 23.15 -15.20 28.05
CA LYS A 218 23.68 -14.51 26.88
C LYS A 218 23.64 -15.46 25.69
N GLN A 219 23.27 -14.96 24.52
CA GLN A 219 23.36 -15.73 23.28
C GLN A 219 24.60 -15.29 22.54
N GLN A 220 25.26 -16.25 21.89
CA GLN A 220 26.32 -15.92 20.95
C GLN A 220 25.67 -15.47 19.65
N HIS A 221 26.08 -14.32 19.14
CA HIS A 221 25.60 -13.79 17.86
C HIS A 221 26.72 -13.81 16.83
N PRO A 222 26.49 -14.24 15.58
CA PRO A 222 27.51 -14.18 14.54
C PRO A 222 27.84 -12.73 14.18
N THR A 223 29.07 -12.48 13.71
CA THR A 223 29.40 -11.20 13.07
C THR A 223 28.56 -11.02 11.79
N PRO A 224 28.35 -9.78 11.30
CA PRO A 224 27.61 -9.59 10.04
C PRO A 224 28.16 -10.40 8.87
N GLN A 225 29.49 -10.53 8.76
CA GLN A 225 30.10 -11.33 7.71
C GLN A 225 29.81 -12.83 7.88
N GLU A 226 30.06 -13.37 9.08
CA GLU A 226 29.74 -14.78 9.39
C GLU A 226 28.26 -15.09 9.19
N PHE A 227 27.37 -14.16 9.55
CA PHE A 227 25.93 -14.32 9.34
C PHE A 227 25.57 -14.46 7.87
N TRP A 228 26.10 -13.60 7.00
CA TRP A 228 25.80 -13.67 5.55
C TRP A 228 26.51 -14.83 4.83
N GLU A 229 27.49 -15.44 5.49
CA GLU A 229 28.17 -16.66 5.05
C GLU A 229 27.55 -17.93 5.66
N SER A 230 26.59 -17.81 6.58
CA SER A 230 25.99 -18.96 7.28
C SER A 230 24.96 -19.72 6.44
N ASP A 231 25.01 -21.04 6.53
CA ASP A 231 24.01 -21.95 5.97
C ASP A 231 22.83 -22.20 6.94
N GLU A 232 22.94 -21.75 8.19
CA GLU A 232 21.90 -21.91 9.19
C GLU A 232 20.67 -21.04 8.89
N PRO A 233 19.44 -21.59 9.03
CA PRO A 233 18.23 -20.83 8.77
C PRO A 233 18.00 -19.80 9.88
N HIS A 234 17.98 -18.51 9.52
CA HIS A 234 17.68 -17.40 10.41
C HIS A 234 16.32 -16.78 10.11
N ALA A 235 15.69 -16.19 11.13
CA ALA A 235 14.38 -15.58 11.01
C ALA A 235 14.47 -14.19 10.36
N PHE A 236 14.08 -14.09 9.10
CA PHE A 236 13.88 -12.85 8.38
C PHE A 236 12.47 -12.31 8.62
N ARG A 237 12.33 -10.98 8.65
CA ARG A 237 11.05 -10.30 8.76
C ARG A 237 10.62 -9.77 7.40
N VAL A 238 9.31 -9.85 7.14
CA VAL A 238 8.70 -9.33 5.92
C VAL A 238 7.74 -8.20 6.26
N ASN A 239 7.95 -7.07 5.59
CA ASN A 239 6.98 -6.00 5.44
C ASN A 239 6.41 -6.06 4.03
N CYS A 240 5.16 -5.66 3.83
CA CYS A 240 4.56 -5.64 2.50
C CYS A 240 3.53 -4.53 2.36
N SER A 241 3.04 -4.33 1.14
CA SER A 241 1.87 -3.49 0.86
C SER A 241 0.65 -3.99 1.67
N ASN A 242 -0.35 -3.13 1.88
CA ASN A 242 -1.55 -3.48 2.64
C ASN A 242 -2.37 -4.63 2.04
N TYR A 243 -2.22 -4.88 0.74
CA TYR A 243 -3.00 -5.88 -0.01
C TYR A 243 -2.14 -7.01 -0.58
N ALA A 244 -0.86 -7.00 -0.27
CA ALA A 244 0.09 -8.00 -0.74
C ALA A 244 -0.22 -9.39 -0.17
N ASP A 245 -0.12 -10.42 -1.01
CA ASP A 245 -0.29 -11.80 -0.60
C ASP A 245 1.03 -12.37 -0.06
N TYR A 246 1.29 -12.09 1.22
CA TYR A 246 2.51 -12.53 1.88
C TYR A 246 2.62 -14.06 2.05
N HIS A 247 1.50 -14.80 1.93
CA HIS A 247 1.54 -16.27 1.98
C HIS A 247 2.11 -16.84 0.70
N LYS A 248 1.65 -16.33 -0.45
CA LYS A 248 2.22 -16.68 -1.76
C LYS A 248 3.68 -16.24 -1.85
N PHE A 249 3.99 -15.01 -1.44
CA PHE A 249 5.37 -14.53 -1.39
C PHE A 249 6.27 -15.45 -0.57
N LYS A 250 5.84 -15.85 0.64
CA LYS A 250 6.60 -16.76 1.51
C LYS A 250 6.89 -18.10 0.81
N LYS A 251 5.88 -18.72 0.20
CA LYS A 251 6.03 -20.01 -0.49
C LYS A 251 6.91 -19.85 -1.73
N TRP A 252 6.73 -18.78 -2.49
CA TRP A 252 7.52 -18.45 -3.67
C TRP A 252 8.99 -18.27 -3.33
N ILE A 253 9.33 -17.46 -2.31
CA ILE A 253 10.75 -17.20 -2.00
C ILE A 253 11.49 -18.45 -1.55
N GLN A 254 10.83 -19.35 -0.81
CA GLN A 254 11.42 -20.63 -0.39
C GLN A 254 11.65 -21.53 -1.61
N THR A 255 10.65 -21.67 -2.47
CA THR A 255 10.74 -22.47 -3.71
C THR A 255 11.80 -21.93 -4.67
N GLU A 256 11.90 -20.61 -4.80
CA GLU A 256 12.85 -19.96 -5.70
C GLU A 256 14.30 -20.09 -5.19
N ILE A 257 14.52 -20.02 -3.87
CA ILE A 257 15.84 -20.28 -3.28
C ILE A 257 16.25 -21.75 -3.51
N GLU A 258 15.35 -22.70 -3.28
CA GLU A 258 15.60 -24.12 -3.53
C GLU A 258 15.93 -24.39 -5.00
N LYS A 259 15.15 -23.81 -5.93
CA LYS A 259 15.40 -23.92 -7.36
C LYS A 259 16.75 -23.35 -7.76
N ARG A 260 17.11 -22.17 -7.23
CA ARG A 260 18.37 -21.49 -7.54
C ARG A 260 19.58 -22.09 -6.82
N ALA A 261 19.40 -22.97 -5.85
CA ALA A 261 20.50 -23.63 -5.15
C ALA A 261 21.37 -24.47 -6.09
N SER A 262 20.79 -25.03 -7.17
CA SER A 262 21.53 -25.78 -8.19
C SER A 262 22.10 -24.93 -9.33
N GLU A 263 21.73 -23.66 -9.41
CA GLU A 263 22.15 -22.76 -10.49
C GLU A 263 23.43 -22.01 -10.10
N LYS A 264 24.06 -21.32 -11.07
CA LYS A 264 25.14 -20.35 -10.76
C LYS A 264 24.63 -19.25 -9.85
N SER A 265 25.52 -18.70 -9.02
CA SER A 265 25.18 -17.61 -8.10
C SER A 265 24.71 -16.37 -8.86
N TYR A 266 23.88 -15.55 -8.22
CA TYR A 266 23.38 -14.33 -8.83
C TYR A 266 24.51 -13.39 -9.29
N GLU A 267 25.57 -13.28 -8.50
CA GLU A 267 26.75 -12.46 -8.84
C GLU A 267 27.50 -13.01 -10.05
N GLU A 268 27.72 -14.32 -10.12
CA GLU A 268 28.32 -14.96 -11.29
C GLU A 268 27.52 -14.71 -12.56
N LYS A 269 26.18 -14.81 -12.49
CA LYS A 269 25.29 -14.53 -13.63
C LYS A 269 25.39 -13.08 -14.10
N ILE A 270 25.52 -12.13 -13.16
CA ILE A 270 25.72 -10.72 -13.50
C ILE A 270 27.08 -10.52 -14.16
N ILE A 271 28.14 -11.08 -13.59
CA ILE A 271 29.51 -10.96 -14.12
C ILE A 271 29.60 -11.59 -15.53
N GLU A 272 28.94 -12.73 -15.75
CA GLU A 272 28.88 -13.38 -17.06
C GLU A 272 28.14 -12.52 -18.11
N ARG A 273 27.07 -11.82 -17.70
CA ARG A 273 26.24 -11.01 -18.61
C ARG A 273 26.78 -9.62 -18.89
N PHE A 274 27.32 -8.95 -17.87
CA PHE A 274 27.70 -7.54 -17.92
C PHE A 274 29.21 -7.31 -17.77
N GLY A 275 29.97 -8.35 -17.47
CA GLY A 275 31.38 -8.24 -17.11
C GLY A 275 31.61 -7.84 -15.65
N PRO A 276 32.89 -7.75 -15.23
CA PRO A 276 33.23 -7.31 -13.89
C PRO A 276 32.78 -5.86 -13.65
N TYR A 277 32.25 -5.60 -12.46
CA TYR A 277 31.83 -4.26 -12.06
C TYR A 277 33.02 -3.30 -12.04
N LYS A 278 32.92 -2.19 -12.78
CA LYS A 278 33.92 -1.12 -12.80
C LYS A 278 33.39 0.06 -11.98
N ILE A 279 34.01 0.30 -10.82
CA ILE A 279 33.63 1.39 -9.88
C ILE A 279 34.03 2.77 -10.43
N TYR A 280 35.11 2.83 -11.23
CA TYR A 280 35.62 4.06 -11.79
C TYR A 280 35.20 4.19 -13.25
N ASP A 281 34.66 5.36 -13.60
CA ASP A 281 34.67 5.83 -14.98
C ASP A 281 36.14 5.84 -15.42
N GLN A 282 36.55 4.80 -16.15
CA GLN A 282 37.81 4.83 -16.87
C GLN A 282 37.66 5.93 -17.92
N TYR A 283 38.07 7.17 -17.58
CA TYR A 283 37.98 8.33 -18.48
C TYR A 283 38.75 8.11 -19.79
N ASP A 284 39.73 7.22 -19.77
CA ASP A 284 40.49 6.79 -20.96
C ASP A 284 39.72 5.80 -21.84
N GLN A 285 38.73 5.11 -21.28
CA GLN A 285 37.90 4.17 -22.02
C GLN A 285 36.88 5.00 -22.81
N LYS A 286 37.06 5.06 -24.14
CA LYS A 286 36.06 5.64 -25.04
C LYS A 286 34.83 4.74 -25.03
N TYR A 287 33.82 5.11 -24.25
CA TYR A 287 32.52 4.45 -24.30
C TYR A 287 31.82 4.82 -25.60
N ASP A 288 31.22 3.83 -26.26
CA ASP A 288 30.28 4.07 -27.34
C ASP A 288 29.05 4.74 -26.74
N LEU A 289 28.99 6.08 -26.85
CA LEU A 289 27.80 6.85 -26.52
C LEU A 289 26.67 6.34 -27.41
N VAL A 290 25.75 5.56 -26.84
CA VAL A 290 24.51 5.20 -27.49
C VAL A 290 23.69 6.48 -27.60
N LYS A 291 23.83 7.19 -28.72
CA LYS A 291 23.14 8.45 -29.01
C LYS A 291 21.64 8.28 -29.19
N GLU A 292 21.20 7.05 -29.45
CA GLU A 292 19.80 6.73 -29.68
C GLU A 292 19.13 6.29 -28.37
N PRO A 293 18.12 7.04 -27.89
CA PRO A 293 17.30 6.60 -26.76
C PRO A 293 16.75 5.21 -27.02
N SER A 294 16.69 4.37 -25.98
CA SER A 294 16.17 2.99 -26.06
C SER A 294 14.74 2.91 -26.60
N VAL A 295 13.95 3.98 -26.46
CA VAL A 295 12.60 4.13 -27.03
C VAL A 295 12.62 4.04 -28.58
N PHE A 296 13.71 4.43 -29.23
CA PHE A 296 13.86 4.36 -30.69
C PHE A 296 14.53 3.08 -31.19
N LYS A 297 15.19 2.30 -30.31
CA LYS A 297 15.81 1.01 -30.68
C LYS A 297 14.78 -0.05 -31.07
N TYR A 298 13.59 0.01 -30.47
CA TYR A 298 12.51 -0.95 -30.69
C TYR A 298 11.41 -0.32 -31.54
N GLY A 299 11.73 0.01 -32.79
CA GLY A 299 10.75 0.40 -33.79
C GLY A 299 9.87 -0.77 -34.23
N ARG A 300 8.82 -0.49 -35.02
CA ARG A 300 7.95 -1.51 -35.63
C ARG A 300 8.75 -2.66 -36.27
N GLU A 301 9.84 -2.31 -36.96
CA GLU A 301 10.74 -3.26 -37.65
C GLU A 301 11.38 -4.30 -36.74
N TYR A 302 11.55 -4.02 -35.44
CA TYR A 302 12.09 -4.98 -34.47
C TYR A 302 11.11 -6.12 -34.18
N TYR A 303 9.81 -5.81 -34.17
CA TYR A 303 8.74 -6.78 -33.89
C TYR A 303 8.23 -7.49 -35.14
N LEU A 304 8.65 -7.05 -36.33
CA LEU A 304 8.33 -7.71 -37.58
C LEU A 304 9.47 -8.66 -37.95
N GLU A 305 9.14 -9.88 -38.36
CA GLU A 305 10.12 -10.76 -39.02
C GLU A 305 10.73 -10.01 -40.20
N LYS A 306 12.07 -9.91 -40.25
CA LYS A 306 12.80 -9.13 -41.27
C LYS A 306 12.28 -9.48 -42.67
N GLY A 307 11.64 -8.52 -43.33
CA GLY A 307 11.15 -8.64 -44.71
C GLY A 307 9.67 -9.05 -44.88
N LYS A 308 8.93 -9.31 -43.80
CA LYS A 308 7.50 -9.66 -43.89
C LYS A 308 6.66 -8.42 -44.23
N LYS A 309 6.06 -8.41 -45.43
CA LYS A 309 5.06 -7.42 -45.83
C LYS A 309 3.68 -7.92 -45.40
N PHE A 310 2.93 -7.09 -44.68
CA PHE A 310 1.55 -7.40 -44.27
C PHE A 310 0.57 -6.89 -45.31
N SER A 311 -0.49 -7.65 -45.54
CA SER A 311 -1.62 -7.25 -46.38
C SER A 311 -2.46 -6.17 -45.69
N GLU A 312 -3.26 -5.43 -46.44
CA GLU A 312 -4.18 -4.41 -45.88
C GLU A 312 -5.19 -5.00 -44.90
N LYS A 313 -5.66 -6.23 -45.14
CA LYS A 313 -6.60 -6.93 -44.25
C LYS A 313 -5.99 -7.24 -42.88
N GLU A 314 -4.76 -7.74 -42.85
CA GLU A 314 -4.04 -8.01 -41.59
C GLU A 314 -3.75 -6.72 -40.80
N MET A 315 -3.51 -5.61 -41.51
CA MET A 315 -3.33 -4.30 -40.88
C MET A 315 -4.64 -3.70 -40.35
N GLU A 316 -5.80 -4.07 -40.90
CA GLU A 316 -7.12 -3.68 -40.35
C GLU A 316 -7.48 -4.47 -39.10
N GLU A 317 -7.17 -5.77 -39.06
CA GLU A 317 -7.41 -6.62 -37.89
C GLU A 317 -6.48 -6.29 -36.71
N ASN A 318 -5.22 -5.92 -36.97
CA ASN A 318 -4.27 -5.56 -35.93
C ASN A 318 -3.74 -4.11 -36.09
N PRO A 319 -4.27 -3.13 -35.34
CA PRO A 319 -3.93 -1.71 -35.51
C PRO A 319 -2.47 -1.39 -35.18
N TYR A 320 -1.77 -2.24 -34.43
CA TYR A 320 -0.34 -2.10 -34.13
C TYR A 320 0.56 -2.41 -35.33
N LEU A 321 0.02 -3.07 -36.37
CA LEU A 321 0.71 -3.30 -37.63
C LEU A 321 0.66 -2.08 -38.54
N LYS A 322 -0.17 -1.07 -38.30
CA LYS A 322 -0.18 0.14 -39.14
C LYS A 322 1.05 1.00 -38.82
N PRO A 323 1.84 1.44 -39.82
CA PRO A 323 2.92 2.38 -39.55
C PRO A 323 2.33 3.65 -38.92
N ILE A 324 2.94 4.10 -37.82
CA ILE A 324 2.58 5.38 -37.21
C ILE A 324 2.85 6.44 -38.26
N LYS A 325 1.79 7.05 -38.79
CA LYS A 325 1.94 8.21 -39.66
C LYS A 325 2.58 9.30 -38.79
N PRO A 326 3.70 9.91 -39.22
CA PRO A 326 4.23 11.06 -38.50
C PRO A 326 3.07 12.04 -38.33
N ALA A 327 2.96 12.65 -37.14
CA ALA A 327 1.96 13.68 -36.91
C ALA A 327 2.07 14.69 -38.05
N LYS A 328 0.94 15.02 -38.69
CA LYS A 328 0.92 16.14 -39.65
C LYS A 328 1.53 17.32 -38.91
N GLN A 329 2.56 17.95 -39.50
CA GLN A 329 3.08 19.18 -38.93
C GLN A 329 1.89 20.09 -38.67
N MET A 330 1.69 20.48 -37.41
CA MET A 330 0.63 21.42 -37.09
C MET A 330 0.86 22.67 -37.94
N GLU A 331 -0.19 23.09 -38.65
CA GLU A 331 -0.17 24.35 -39.38
C GLU A 331 0.29 25.46 -38.44
N ASP A 332 1.07 26.41 -38.96
CA ASP A 332 1.72 27.43 -38.14
C ASP A 332 0.72 28.25 -37.30
N LYS A 333 -0.53 28.37 -37.76
CA LYS A 333 -1.62 29.02 -37.02
C LYS A 333 -2.02 28.33 -35.70
N TYR A 334 -1.67 27.06 -35.52
CA TYR A 334 -1.91 26.30 -34.28
C TYR A 334 -0.64 26.10 -33.44
N ARG A 335 0.50 26.61 -33.90
CA ARG A 335 1.72 26.63 -33.07
C ARG A 335 1.55 27.72 -32.03
N VAL A 336 1.49 27.33 -30.76
CA VAL A 336 1.64 28.28 -29.65
C VAL A 336 3.05 28.85 -29.75
N ALA A 337 3.15 30.13 -30.12
CA ALA A 337 4.42 30.85 -30.08
C ALA A 337 4.88 30.90 -28.62
N TRP A 338 5.80 30.02 -28.25
CA TRP A 338 6.46 30.11 -26.96
C TRP A 338 7.26 31.42 -26.96
N PRO A 339 7.08 32.31 -25.97
CA PRO A 339 7.74 33.63 -25.94
C PRO A 339 9.27 33.54 -25.81
N TYR A 340 9.81 32.33 -25.60
CA TYR A 340 11.23 32.02 -25.55
C TYR A 340 11.62 31.05 -26.65
N GLN A 341 11.31 31.36 -27.91
CA GLN A 341 12.01 30.70 -29.00
C GLN A 341 13.45 31.22 -29.02
N TRP A 342 14.39 30.31 -28.81
CA TRP A 342 15.82 30.54 -28.93
C TRP A 342 16.10 31.02 -30.36
N ASN A 343 16.17 32.32 -30.56
CA ASN A 343 16.65 32.87 -31.82
C ASN A 343 18.11 32.41 -31.98
N PRO A 344 18.48 31.73 -33.09
CA PRO A 344 19.87 31.43 -33.34
C PRO A 344 20.65 32.75 -33.29
N LYS A 345 21.76 32.77 -32.54
CA LYS A 345 22.61 33.97 -32.45
C LYS A 345 22.93 34.43 -33.87
N PRO A 346 22.82 35.73 -34.17
CA PRO A 346 23.22 36.24 -35.47
C PRO A 346 24.67 35.84 -35.71
N THR A 347 24.91 35.15 -36.82
CA THR A 347 26.27 34.87 -37.31
C THR A 347 26.96 36.20 -37.58
N GLN A 348 28.04 36.46 -36.83
CA GLN A 348 28.99 37.53 -37.13
C GLN A 348 29.92 37.10 -38.27
#